data_AF-A0A3D1G539-F1
#
_entry.id   AF-A0A3D1G539-F1
#
_cell.length_a   1.000
_cell.length_b   1.000
_cell.length_c   1.000
_cell.angle_alpha   90.00
_cell.angle_beta   90.00
_cell.angle_gamma   90.00
#
_symmetry.space_group_name_H-M   'P 1'
#
loop_
_entity.id
_entity.type
_entity.pdbx_description
1 polymer ?
#
loop_
_entity_poly.entity_id
_entity_poly.type
_entity_poly.pdbx_seq_one_letter_code
_entity_poly.pdbx_strand_id
1 'polypeptide(L)'
;HDCDILTYKRELLGRLLFPIANPNFQFEFCKGYYARVGQGKLNGRVSRLLIGPLLAALESNIGYSDYLNFMKSFRYPLSGEFALRSNLLSDLRIPFDWGLEMGILSEMYRNQAINRVCQAEICDHYDHKHQDLSVSNPKAGLSRMSNDIVNAVLRKLATQGHSFGAETLRSLKAAYYRYALDAVDQYKADAAFNGLKLDLNVEESAVELFAKNIMKAGDSFSQQPMAVPSMPTWSRVLSAHPDFFYRMRLAIEEDNNVQRIRAA
;
A
#
# COMPACT_ATOMS: atom_id res chain seq x y z
N HIS A 1 -0.24 10.13 7.08
CA HIS A 1 0.08 9.31 8.26
C HIS A 1 -1.22 8.85 8.85
N ASP A 2 -1.24 7.67 9.44
CA ASP A 2 -2.45 7.10 10.00
C ASP A 2 -2.91 7.85 11.26
N CYS A 3 -4.21 7.76 11.56
CA CYS A 3 -4.82 8.36 12.74
C CYS A 3 -4.90 7.40 13.94
N ASP A 4 -4.53 6.13 13.76
CA ASP A 4 -4.59 5.07 14.78
C ASP A 4 -3.21 4.67 15.32
N ILE A 5 -2.21 5.53 15.13
CA ILE A 5 -0.84 5.34 15.64
C ILE A 5 -0.85 5.43 17.16
N LEU A 6 -0.48 4.35 17.84
CA LEU A 6 -0.44 4.28 19.31
C LEU A 6 0.86 4.84 19.89
N THR A 7 1.94 4.86 19.10
CA THR A 7 3.29 5.25 19.51
C THR A 7 3.71 6.62 18.94
N TYR A 8 2.74 7.49 18.66
CA TYR A 8 2.98 8.73 17.94
C TYR A 8 3.96 9.66 18.68
N LYS A 9 5.00 10.09 17.96
CA LYS A 9 5.92 11.16 18.38
C LYS A 9 5.93 12.25 17.32
N ARG A 10 5.95 13.52 17.73
CA ARG A 10 5.99 14.67 16.79
C ARG A 10 7.16 14.61 15.81
N GLU A 11 8.26 13.99 16.21
CA GLU A 11 9.44 13.75 15.36
C GLU A 11 9.11 12.94 14.10
N LEU A 12 8.14 12.01 14.15
CA LEU A 12 7.68 11.24 13.00
C LEU A 12 7.30 12.16 11.84
N LEU A 13 6.50 13.18 12.13
CA LEU A 13 6.06 14.16 11.13
C LEU A 13 7.24 14.98 10.59
N GLY A 14 8.15 15.39 11.48
CA GLY A 14 9.37 16.12 11.10
C GLY A 14 10.24 15.31 10.13
N ARG A 15 10.52 14.05 10.46
CA ARG A 15 11.30 13.11 9.62
C ARG A 15 10.63 12.87 8.27
N LEU A 16 9.30 12.75 8.25
CA LEU A 16 8.54 12.53 7.02
C LEU A 16 8.55 13.75 6.08
N LEU A 17 8.43 14.96 6.65
CA LEU A 17 8.38 16.20 5.87
C LEU A 17 9.76 16.71 5.46
N PHE A 18 10.81 16.42 6.23
CA PHE A 18 12.15 16.97 6.03
C PHE A 18 12.69 16.79 4.60
N PRO A 19 12.56 15.60 3.95
CA PRO A 19 13.03 15.42 2.58
C PRO A 19 12.33 16.33 1.54
N ILE A 20 11.08 16.70 1.81
CA ILE A 20 10.25 17.53 0.92
C ILE A 20 10.40 19.03 1.22
N ALA A 21 10.49 19.38 2.50
CA ALA A 21 10.53 20.76 2.97
C ALA A 21 11.92 21.39 2.87
N ASN A 22 13.00 20.60 2.88
CA ASN A 22 14.36 21.11 2.77
C ASN A 22 14.63 21.65 1.35
N PRO A 23 14.96 22.95 1.18
CA PRO A 23 15.17 23.55 -0.14
C PRO A 23 16.40 23.02 -0.88
N ASN A 24 17.34 22.39 -0.17
CA ASN A 24 18.53 21.77 -0.77
C ASN A 24 18.21 20.43 -1.43
N PHE A 25 17.01 19.89 -1.20
CA PHE A 25 16.57 18.64 -1.79
C PHE A 25 15.55 18.88 -2.88
N GLN A 26 15.62 17.98 -3.87
CA GLN A 26 14.81 18.04 -5.06
C GLN A 26 13.66 17.03 -5.00
N PHE A 27 13.39 16.42 -3.84
CA PHE A 27 12.33 15.43 -3.70
C PHE A 27 10.93 16.06 -3.77
N GLU A 28 10.02 15.31 -4.36
CA GLU A 28 8.61 15.66 -4.53
C GLU A 28 7.69 14.65 -3.82
N PHE A 29 8.21 13.46 -3.52
CA PHE A 29 7.54 12.41 -2.75
C PHE A 29 8.49 11.73 -1.77
N CYS A 30 8.01 11.48 -0.55
CA CYS A 30 8.73 10.76 0.50
C CYS A 30 7.83 9.68 1.10
N LYS A 31 8.25 8.41 1.01
CA LYS A 31 7.59 7.29 1.69
C LYS A 31 8.24 7.06 3.06
N GLY A 32 7.45 7.11 4.11
CA GLY A 32 7.89 6.74 5.45
C GLY A 32 8.04 5.23 5.57
N TYR A 33 9.09 4.78 6.23
CA TYR A 33 9.28 3.38 6.60
C TYR A 33 9.70 3.23 8.06
N TYR A 34 9.45 2.06 8.62
CA TYR A 34 9.66 1.75 10.03
C TYR A 34 9.57 0.26 10.26
N ALA A 35 10.28 -0.27 11.26
CA ALA A 35 10.12 -1.66 11.67
C ALA A 35 8.72 -1.88 12.26
N ARG A 36 8.02 -2.92 11.82
CA ARG A 36 6.72 -3.34 12.37
C ARG A 36 6.92 -4.45 13.39
N VAL A 37 7.34 -4.06 14.59
CA VAL A 37 7.51 -4.96 15.75
C VAL A 37 6.57 -4.48 16.84
N GLY A 38 5.82 -5.38 17.46
CA GLY A 38 4.94 -5.06 18.59
C GLY A 38 4.65 -6.31 19.40
N GLN A 39 4.47 -6.19 20.71
CA GLN A 39 4.18 -7.33 21.60
C GLN A 39 5.18 -8.51 21.48
N GLY A 40 6.45 -8.23 21.16
CA GLY A 40 7.49 -9.25 20.99
C GLY A 40 7.33 -10.13 19.74
N LYS A 41 6.62 -9.66 18.71
CA LYS A 41 6.42 -10.37 17.43
C LYS A 41 6.61 -9.47 16.21
N LEU A 42 6.84 -10.09 15.05
CA LEU A 42 6.85 -9.42 13.74
C LEU A 42 5.42 -9.20 13.22
N ASN A 43 5.06 -7.95 12.97
CA ASN A 43 3.77 -7.55 12.39
C ASN A 43 3.89 -7.28 10.88
N GLY A 44 2.79 -6.86 10.24
CA GLY A 44 2.81 -6.47 8.82
C GLY A 44 2.81 -7.63 7.83
N ARG A 45 2.05 -8.71 8.08
CA ARG A 45 1.99 -9.92 7.24
C ARG A 45 1.73 -9.63 5.76
N VAL A 46 0.89 -8.65 5.42
CA VAL A 46 0.61 -8.32 4.02
C VAL A 46 1.88 -7.77 3.36
N SER A 47 2.59 -6.84 4.00
CA SER A 47 3.86 -6.35 3.47
C SER A 47 4.91 -7.46 3.36
N ARG A 48 5.06 -8.27 4.41
CA ARG A 48 6.09 -9.32 4.53
C ARG A 48 5.85 -10.52 3.62
N LEU A 49 4.63 -11.05 3.63
CA LEU A 49 4.29 -12.35 3.04
C LEU A 49 3.47 -12.24 1.74
N LEU A 50 2.80 -11.11 1.49
CA LEU A 50 2.10 -10.89 0.21
C LEU A 50 2.96 -10.08 -0.75
N ILE A 51 3.31 -8.83 -0.43
CA ILE A 51 3.81 -7.87 -1.44
C ILE A 51 5.14 -8.29 -2.06
N GLY A 52 6.17 -8.51 -1.24
CA GLY A 52 7.48 -8.92 -1.75
C GLY A 52 7.39 -10.20 -2.61
N PRO A 53 6.81 -11.29 -2.09
CA PRO A 53 6.61 -12.52 -2.84
C PRO A 53 5.76 -12.36 -4.10
N LEU A 54 4.70 -11.55 -4.07
CA LEU A 54 3.84 -11.28 -5.23
C LEU A 54 4.60 -10.53 -6.32
N LEU A 55 5.38 -9.51 -5.98
CA LEU A 55 6.15 -8.74 -6.96
C LEU A 55 7.26 -9.61 -7.60
N ALA A 56 7.92 -10.46 -6.81
CA ALA A 56 8.90 -11.43 -7.32
C ALA A 56 8.24 -12.45 -8.26
N ALA A 57 7.08 -12.99 -7.87
CA ALA A 57 6.33 -13.93 -8.69
C ALA A 57 5.80 -13.30 -9.98
N LEU A 58 5.35 -12.04 -9.94
CA LEU A 58 4.93 -11.32 -11.15
C LEU A 58 6.10 -11.18 -12.12
N GLU A 59 7.25 -10.71 -11.65
CA GLU A 59 8.44 -10.54 -12.48
C GLU A 59 8.94 -11.87 -13.07
N SER A 60 8.89 -12.96 -12.28
CA SER A 60 9.27 -14.29 -12.79
C SER A 60 8.33 -14.81 -13.88
N ASN A 61 7.06 -14.35 -13.91
CA ASN A 61 6.05 -14.79 -14.88
C ASN A 61 5.96 -13.88 -16.11
N ILE A 62 6.16 -12.57 -15.96
CA ILE A 62 5.99 -11.59 -17.05
C ILE A 62 7.31 -11.01 -17.56
N GLY A 63 8.44 -11.38 -16.93
CA GLY A 63 9.76 -10.88 -17.24
C GLY A 63 10.09 -9.57 -16.51
N TYR A 64 11.25 -9.01 -16.86
CA TYR A 64 11.75 -7.76 -16.30
C TYR A 64 10.74 -6.61 -16.48
N SER A 65 10.53 -5.83 -15.41
CA SER A 65 9.64 -4.68 -15.42
C SER A 65 10.20 -3.57 -14.55
N ASP A 66 10.45 -2.39 -15.14
CA ASP A 66 10.88 -1.19 -14.42
C ASP A 66 9.87 -0.78 -13.34
N TYR A 67 8.58 -0.98 -13.61
CA TYR A 67 7.53 -0.75 -12.64
C TYR A 67 7.65 -1.70 -11.45
N LEU A 68 7.81 -3.01 -11.66
CA LEU A 68 7.98 -3.96 -10.57
C LEU A 68 9.27 -3.69 -9.78
N ASN A 69 10.36 -3.31 -10.45
CA ASN A 69 11.61 -2.91 -9.80
C ASN A 69 11.43 -1.65 -8.94
N PHE A 70 10.73 -0.64 -9.45
CA PHE A 70 10.37 0.53 -8.66
C PHE A 70 9.58 0.14 -7.42
N MET A 71 8.54 -0.70 -7.56
CA MET A 71 7.72 -1.14 -6.42
C MET A 71 8.52 -1.95 -5.39
N LYS A 72 9.42 -2.85 -5.83
CA LYS A 72 10.32 -3.63 -4.96
C LYS A 72 11.34 -2.78 -4.22
N SER A 73 11.67 -1.58 -4.71
CA SER A 73 12.64 -0.70 -4.05
C SER A 73 12.15 -0.11 -2.72
N PHE A 74 10.84 -0.17 -2.46
CA PHE A 74 10.26 0.34 -1.22
C PHE A 74 10.38 -0.67 -0.08
N ARG A 75 10.93 -0.25 1.06
CA ARG A 75 11.06 -1.12 2.24
C ARG A 75 9.69 -1.51 2.80
N TYR A 76 8.77 -0.55 2.83
CA TYR A 76 7.41 -0.71 3.35
C TYR A 76 6.41 -0.06 2.38
N PRO A 77 6.10 -0.70 1.24
CA PRO A 77 5.24 -0.11 0.21
C PRO A 77 3.82 0.20 0.71
N LEU A 78 3.35 -0.54 1.73
CA LEU A 78 2.03 -0.38 2.36
C LEU A 78 2.01 0.49 3.62
N SER A 79 3.07 1.27 3.90
CA SER A 79 2.97 2.27 4.99
C SER A 79 1.98 3.38 4.63
N GLY A 80 1.14 3.80 5.58
CA GLY A 80 0.22 4.94 5.41
C GLY A 80 0.92 6.31 5.48
N GLU A 81 2.21 6.30 5.80
CA GLU A 81 3.02 7.48 6.02
C GLU A 81 3.73 7.86 4.72
N PHE A 82 3.28 8.93 4.10
CA PHE A 82 3.97 9.55 2.99
C PHE A 82 3.77 11.07 3.03
N ALA A 83 4.69 11.79 2.40
CA ALA A 83 4.60 13.22 2.15
C ALA A 83 4.81 13.50 0.66
N LEU A 84 4.15 14.52 0.15
CA LEU A 84 4.29 14.97 -1.23
C LEU A 84 4.12 16.47 -1.36
N ARG A 85 4.66 17.06 -2.43
CA ARG A 85 4.34 18.45 -2.78
C ARG A 85 2.89 18.54 -3.24
N SER A 86 2.20 19.60 -2.81
CA SER A 86 0.77 19.81 -3.06
C SER A 86 0.42 19.96 -4.54
N ASN A 87 1.34 20.46 -5.36
CA ASN A 87 1.17 20.58 -6.81
C ASN A 87 0.99 19.24 -7.52
N LEU A 88 1.36 18.11 -6.90
CA LEU A 88 1.13 16.79 -7.49
C LEU A 88 -0.32 16.31 -7.33
N LEU A 89 -1.09 16.90 -6.41
CA LEU A 89 -2.41 16.41 -6.03
C LEU A 89 -3.45 16.56 -7.15
N SER A 90 -3.34 17.58 -8.00
CA SER A 90 -4.35 17.90 -9.03
C SER A 90 -4.68 16.71 -9.93
N ASP A 91 -3.64 15.99 -10.35
CA ASP A 91 -3.71 14.96 -11.39
C ASP A 91 -3.51 13.54 -10.87
N LEU A 92 -3.28 13.40 -9.56
CA LEU A 92 -3.12 12.12 -8.87
C LEU A 92 -4.42 11.29 -8.94
N ARG A 93 -4.33 10.08 -9.52
CA ARG A 93 -5.44 9.11 -9.51
C ARG A 93 -5.35 8.23 -8.28
N ILE A 94 -6.12 8.58 -7.25
CA ILE A 94 -6.07 7.91 -5.95
C ILE A 94 -7.10 6.76 -5.94
N PRO A 95 -6.68 5.50 -5.68
CA PRO A 95 -7.62 4.41 -5.40
C PRO A 95 -8.42 4.69 -4.13
N PHE A 96 -9.67 4.24 -4.08
CA PHE A 96 -10.55 4.39 -2.91
C PHE A 96 -10.59 3.14 -2.02
N ASP A 97 -9.87 2.09 -2.38
CA ASP A 97 -9.82 0.81 -1.68
C ASP A 97 -8.48 0.62 -0.95
N TRP A 98 -8.22 -0.60 -0.46
CA TRP A 98 -6.98 -0.98 0.21
C TRP A 98 -5.76 -1.04 -0.74
N GLY A 99 -5.95 -0.74 -2.02
CA GLY A 99 -4.87 -0.51 -2.98
C GLY A 99 -4.32 0.91 -2.94
N LEU A 100 -4.81 1.80 -2.06
CA LEU A 100 -4.41 3.20 -1.94
C LEU A 100 -2.89 3.40 -1.97
N GLU A 101 -2.16 2.75 -1.06
CA GLU A 101 -0.72 2.94 -0.91
C GLU A 101 0.04 2.47 -2.15
N MET A 102 -0.38 1.33 -2.73
CA MET A 102 0.19 0.80 -3.97
C MET A 102 -0.14 1.67 -5.18
N GLY A 103 -1.34 2.24 -5.22
CA GLY A 103 -1.78 3.15 -6.26
C GLY A 103 -1.04 4.48 -6.23
N ILE A 104 -0.80 5.04 -5.04
CA ILE A 104 0.03 6.24 -4.89
C ILE A 104 1.43 5.99 -5.44
N LEU A 105 2.08 4.88 -5.07
CA LEU A 105 3.38 4.53 -5.63
C LEU A 105 3.32 4.33 -7.14
N SER A 106 2.25 3.71 -7.64
CA SER A 106 2.01 3.53 -9.09
C SER A 106 1.86 4.85 -9.84
N GLU A 107 1.29 5.87 -9.21
CA GLU A 107 1.16 7.21 -9.78
C GLU A 107 2.47 8.00 -9.67
N MET A 108 3.26 7.80 -8.60
CA MET A 108 4.61 8.36 -8.52
C MET A 108 5.50 7.79 -9.63
N TYR A 109 5.46 6.48 -9.87
CA TYR A 109 6.18 5.85 -10.98
C TYR A 109 5.77 6.43 -12.35
N ARG A 110 4.48 6.69 -12.55
CA ARG A 110 3.96 7.20 -13.83
C ARG A 110 4.33 8.66 -14.06
N ASN A 111 4.22 9.48 -13.02
CA ASN A 111 4.18 10.94 -13.16
C ASN A 111 5.45 11.63 -12.69
N GLN A 112 6.35 10.95 -11.98
CA GLN A 112 7.53 11.56 -11.36
C GLN A 112 8.82 10.86 -11.80
N ALA A 113 9.90 11.63 -11.91
CA ALA A 113 11.22 11.04 -12.12
C ALA A 113 11.67 10.30 -10.85
N ILE A 114 12.30 9.13 -11.01
CA ILE A 114 12.69 8.27 -9.88
C ILE A 114 13.60 9.01 -8.89
N ASN A 115 14.47 9.91 -9.37
CA ASN A 115 15.34 10.72 -8.52
C ASN A 115 14.60 11.81 -7.70
N ARG A 116 13.29 12.01 -7.93
CA ARG A 116 12.41 12.89 -7.14
C ARG A 116 11.66 12.12 -6.05
N VAL A 117 11.83 10.80 -5.97
CA VAL A 117 11.19 9.91 -4.99
C VAL A 117 12.21 9.46 -3.95
N CYS A 118 11.88 9.62 -2.67
CA CYS A 118 12.73 9.16 -1.57
C CYS A 118 11.95 8.35 -0.53
N GLN A 119 12.70 7.78 0.41
CA GLN A 119 12.17 7.07 1.57
C GLN A 119 12.88 7.55 2.83
N ALA A 120 12.16 7.67 3.94
CA ALA A 120 12.72 8.09 5.23
C ALA A 120 12.31 7.14 6.34
N GLU A 121 13.24 6.80 7.23
CA GLU A 121 12.92 6.13 8.48
C GLU A 121 12.29 7.13 9.44
N ILE A 122 11.02 6.94 9.78
CA ILE A 122 10.25 7.96 10.50
C ILE A 122 10.12 7.69 12.00
N CYS A 123 10.39 6.45 12.45
CA CYS A 123 10.38 6.11 13.86
C CYS A 123 11.04 4.75 14.11
N ASP A 124 11.57 4.58 15.32
CA ASP A 124 12.18 3.32 15.76
C ASP A 124 11.12 2.24 16.04
N HIS A 125 9.98 2.64 16.62
CA HIS A 125 8.90 1.73 17.01
C HIS A 125 7.54 2.27 16.56
N TYR A 126 6.89 1.54 15.65
CA TYR A 126 5.57 1.84 15.13
C TYR A 126 4.57 0.78 15.58
N ASP A 127 3.58 1.20 16.36
CA ASP A 127 2.45 0.34 16.72
C ASP A 127 1.12 1.03 16.40
N HIS A 128 0.14 0.22 15.97
CA HIS A 128 -1.16 0.67 15.49
C HIS A 128 -2.18 -0.46 15.62
N LYS A 129 -3.45 -0.18 15.32
CA LYS A 129 -4.52 -1.16 15.46
C LYS A 129 -4.29 -2.36 14.54
N HIS A 130 -4.12 -3.54 15.14
CA HIS A 130 -3.95 -4.78 14.39
C HIS A 130 -5.26 -5.33 13.86
N GLN A 131 -5.21 -5.88 12.64
CA GLN A 131 -6.33 -6.53 11.98
C GLN A 131 -6.17 -8.05 12.04
N ASP A 132 -7.29 -8.76 12.19
CA ASP A 132 -7.31 -10.21 12.13
C ASP A 132 -7.10 -10.71 10.70
N LEU A 133 -6.60 -11.95 10.58
CA LEU A 133 -6.40 -12.61 9.29
C LEU A 133 -7.72 -12.79 8.52
N SER A 134 -8.83 -12.94 9.25
CA SER A 134 -10.19 -13.12 8.71
C SER A 134 -10.32 -14.27 7.70
N VAL A 135 -9.77 -15.44 8.03
CA VAL A 135 -9.78 -16.65 7.18
C VAL A 135 -11.20 -17.05 6.73
N SER A 136 -12.17 -16.94 7.65
CA SER A 136 -13.57 -17.31 7.42
C SER A 136 -14.40 -16.22 6.72
N ASN A 137 -13.93 -14.97 6.65
CA ASN A 137 -14.65 -13.86 6.04
C ASN A 137 -13.81 -13.16 4.97
N PRO A 138 -14.01 -13.51 3.68
CA PRO A 138 -13.30 -12.89 2.56
C PRO A 138 -13.50 -11.37 2.42
N LYS A 139 -14.52 -10.80 3.07
CA LYS A 139 -14.85 -9.37 3.01
C LYS A 139 -14.27 -8.56 4.17
N ALA A 140 -13.51 -9.19 5.07
CA ALA A 140 -12.95 -8.54 6.25
C ALA A 140 -11.43 -8.72 6.36
N GLY A 141 -10.82 -7.88 7.20
CA GLY A 141 -9.43 -7.99 7.63
C GLY A 141 -8.42 -8.11 6.49
N LEU A 142 -7.40 -8.92 6.72
CA LEU A 142 -6.29 -9.09 5.77
C LEU A 142 -6.71 -9.79 4.47
N SER A 143 -7.78 -10.60 4.51
CA SER A 143 -8.28 -11.28 3.31
C SER A 143 -8.76 -10.28 2.26
N ARG A 144 -9.65 -9.34 2.65
CA ARG A 144 -10.12 -8.28 1.75
C ARG A 144 -8.97 -7.41 1.26
N MET A 145 -8.12 -6.95 2.18
CA MET A 145 -6.96 -6.11 1.86
C MET A 145 -6.07 -6.78 0.80
N SER A 146 -5.74 -8.06 0.97
CA SER A 146 -4.90 -8.78 -0.01
C SER A 146 -5.56 -8.90 -1.38
N ASN A 147 -6.88 -9.12 -1.45
CA ASN A 147 -7.60 -9.21 -2.73
C ASN A 147 -7.59 -7.86 -3.47
N ASP A 148 -7.88 -6.77 -2.75
CA ASP A 148 -7.89 -5.41 -3.30
C ASP A 148 -6.50 -5.01 -3.81
N ILE A 149 -5.44 -5.32 -3.06
CA ILE A 149 -4.06 -5.04 -3.48
C ILE A 149 -3.67 -5.84 -4.73
N VAL A 150 -3.95 -7.15 -4.76
CA VAL A 150 -3.63 -7.96 -5.95
C VAL A 150 -4.37 -7.42 -7.18
N ASN A 151 -5.66 -7.10 -7.03
CA ASN A 151 -6.44 -6.47 -8.10
C ASN A 151 -5.81 -5.15 -8.58
N ALA A 152 -5.38 -4.28 -7.67
CA ALA A 152 -4.74 -3.01 -8.02
C ALA A 152 -3.45 -3.23 -8.81
N VAL A 153 -2.61 -4.18 -8.41
CA VAL A 153 -1.35 -4.50 -9.11
C VAL A 153 -1.61 -5.10 -10.50
N LEU A 154 -2.52 -6.07 -10.62
CA LEU A 154 -2.87 -6.69 -11.90
C LEU A 154 -3.47 -5.66 -12.86
N ARG A 155 -4.38 -4.80 -12.39
CA ARG A 155 -4.95 -3.71 -13.20
C ARG A 155 -3.87 -2.73 -13.66
N LYS A 156 -2.93 -2.34 -12.78
CA LYS A 156 -1.84 -1.44 -13.16
C LYS A 156 -0.97 -2.05 -14.27
N LEU A 157 -0.58 -3.31 -14.14
CA LEU A 157 0.19 -4.03 -15.16
C LEU A 157 -0.60 -4.19 -16.47
N ALA A 158 -1.93 -4.39 -16.38
CA ALA A 158 -2.78 -4.42 -17.56
C ALA A 158 -2.81 -3.09 -18.32
N THR A 159 -2.78 -1.95 -17.62
CA THR A 159 -2.63 -0.63 -18.28
C THR A 159 -1.27 -0.43 -18.96
N GLN A 160 -0.30 -1.32 -18.68
CA GLN A 160 1.03 -1.34 -19.30
C GLN A 160 1.14 -2.42 -20.40
N GLY A 161 0.02 -3.10 -20.73
CA GLY A 161 -0.04 -4.07 -21.82
C GLY A 161 0.12 -5.54 -21.41
N HIS A 162 0.25 -5.84 -20.11
CA HIS A 162 0.29 -7.23 -19.64
C HIS A 162 -1.11 -7.85 -19.60
N SER A 163 -1.25 -9.09 -20.06
CA SER A 163 -2.49 -9.86 -19.97
C SER A 163 -2.33 -11.01 -18.97
N PHE A 164 -3.41 -11.29 -18.23
CA PHE A 164 -3.43 -12.33 -17.20
C PHE A 164 -4.55 -13.32 -17.50
N GLY A 165 -4.24 -14.38 -18.25
CA GLY A 165 -5.13 -15.50 -18.48
C GLY A 165 -5.16 -16.46 -17.30
N ALA A 166 -6.08 -17.43 -17.32
CA ALA A 166 -6.20 -18.45 -16.27
C ALA A 166 -4.93 -19.29 -16.08
N GLU A 167 -4.14 -19.48 -17.14
CA GLU A 167 -2.83 -20.16 -17.07
C GLU A 167 -1.79 -19.31 -16.35
N THR A 168 -1.62 -18.05 -16.77
CA THR A 168 -0.71 -17.10 -16.10
C THR A 168 -1.05 -16.93 -14.63
N LEU A 169 -2.34 -16.87 -14.28
CA LEU A 169 -2.78 -16.75 -12.88
C LEU A 169 -2.45 -18.00 -12.06
N ARG A 170 -2.60 -19.20 -12.63
CA ARG A 170 -2.20 -20.45 -11.97
C ARG A 170 -0.68 -20.50 -11.74
N SER A 171 0.11 -20.12 -12.75
CA SER A 171 1.57 -20.04 -12.64
C SER A 171 2.01 -18.97 -11.63
N LEU A 172 1.37 -17.79 -11.66
CA LEU A 172 1.59 -16.72 -10.68
C LEU A 172 1.31 -17.19 -9.26
N LYS A 173 0.18 -17.86 -9.02
CA LYS A 173 -0.17 -18.40 -7.70
C LYS A 173 0.86 -19.42 -7.22
N ALA A 174 1.34 -20.30 -8.10
CA ALA A 174 2.35 -21.29 -7.74
C ALA A 174 3.71 -20.65 -7.41
N ALA A 175 4.17 -19.71 -8.25
CA ALA A 175 5.40 -18.96 -8.02
C ALA A 175 5.32 -18.14 -6.72
N TYR A 176 4.22 -17.41 -6.51
CA TYR A 176 3.94 -16.68 -5.28
C TYR A 176 4.07 -17.58 -4.06
N TYR A 177 3.43 -18.75 -4.09
CA TYR A 177 3.43 -19.66 -2.95
C TYR A 177 4.85 -20.07 -2.55
N ARG A 178 5.71 -20.35 -3.54
CA ARG A 178 7.13 -20.67 -3.31
C ARG A 178 7.88 -19.49 -2.69
N TYR A 179 7.81 -18.30 -3.31
CA TYR A 179 8.48 -17.11 -2.78
C TYR A 179 7.98 -16.72 -1.37
N ALA A 180 6.71 -16.96 -1.09
CA ALA A 180 6.11 -16.63 0.20
C ALA A 180 6.56 -17.60 1.30
N LEU A 181 6.69 -18.90 1.02
CA LEU A 181 7.29 -19.86 1.96
C LEU A 181 8.76 -19.54 2.23
N ASP A 182 9.53 -19.19 1.19
CA ASP A 182 10.93 -18.76 1.37
C ASP A 182 11.01 -17.48 2.23
N ALA A 183 10.04 -16.55 2.09
CA ALA A 183 9.95 -15.38 2.96
C ALA A 183 9.59 -15.75 4.41
N VAL A 184 8.72 -16.74 4.65
CA VAL A 184 8.42 -17.23 6.01
C VAL A 184 9.70 -17.73 6.69
N ASP A 185 10.53 -18.50 5.98
CA ASP A 185 11.81 -18.99 6.52
C ASP A 185 12.78 -17.85 6.85
N GLN A 186 12.85 -16.82 5.99
CA GLN A 186 13.67 -15.62 6.24
C GLN A 186 13.18 -14.87 7.49
N TYR A 187 11.88 -14.62 7.61
CA TYR A 187 11.33 -13.91 8.77
C TYR A 187 11.39 -14.74 10.05
N LYS A 188 11.37 -16.08 9.96
CA LYS A 188 11.63 -16.95 11.11
C LYS A 188 13.06 -16.76 11.63
N ALA A 189 14.05 -16.73 10.74
CA ALA A 189 15.44 -16.48 11.11
C ALA A 189 15.63 -15.06 11.69
N ASP A 190 15.02 -14.05 11.05
CA ASP A 190 15.04 -12.66 11.52
C ASP A 190 14.38 -12.50 12.90
N ALA A 191 13.22 -13.12 13.11
CA ALA A 191 12.55 -13.14 14.41
C ALA A 191 13.45 -13.76 15.49
N ALA A 192 14.05 -14.93 15.21
CA ALA A 192 14.94 -15.61 16.13
C ALA A 192 16.17 -14.75 16.49
N PHE A 193 16.79 -14.10 15.49
CA PHE A 193 17.94 -13.21 15.68
C PHE A 193 17.59 -12.02 16.59
N ASN A 194 16.40 -11.44 16.43
CA ASN A 194 15.95 -10.28 17.21
C ASN A 194 15.23 -10.65 18.52
N GLY A 195 15.21 -11.93 18.93
CA GLY A 195 14.53 -12.37 20.14
C GLY A 195 13.00 -12.25 20.09
N LEU A 196 12.42 -12.23 18.89
CA LEU A 196 10.99 -12.12 18.63
C LEU A 196 10.36 -13.51 18.45
N LYS A 197 9.07 -13.60 18.80
CA LYS A 197 8.25 -14.80 18.57
C LYS A 197 7.61 -14.74 17.20
N LEU A 198 7.59 -15.88 16.51
CA LEU A 198 6.89 -16.08 15.25
C LEU A 198 6.19 -17.44 15.27
N ASP A 199 4.89 -17.44 14.97
CA ASP A 199 4.09 -18.66 14.87
C ASP A 199 4.04 -19.11 13.41
N LEU A 200 4.77 -20.18 13.09
CA LEU A 200 4.89 -20.68 11.71
C LEU A 200 3.56 -21.10 11.12
N ASN A 201 2.70 -21.76 11.90
CA ASN A 201 1.42 -22.23 11.41
C ASN A 201 0.52 -21.05 11.02
N VAL A 202 0.54 -19.96 11.80
CA VAL A 202 -0.21 -18.74 11.47
C VAL A 202 0.36 -18.03 10.25
N GLU A 203 1.68 -17.97 10.09
CA GLU A 203 2.31 -17.35 8.92
C GLU A 203 2.03 -18.16 7.64
N GLU A 204 2.15 -19.49 7.67
CA GLU A 204 1.81 -20.36 6.53
C GLU A 204 0.31 -20.32 6.18
N SER A 205 -0.57 -20.32 7.19
CA SER A 205 -2.02 -20.12 6.97
C SER A 205 -2.33 -18.80 6.27
N ALA A 206 -1.54 -17.74 6.54
CA ALA A 206 -1.67 -16.47 5.83
C ALA A 206 -1.19 -16.58 4.37
N VAL A 207 -0.09 -17.31 4.11
CA VAL A 207 0.39 -17.59 2.75
C VAL A 207 -0.66 -18.34 1.93
N GLU A 208 -1.30 -19.37 2.49
CA GLU A 208 -2.38 -20.11 1.83
C GLU A 208 -3.58 -19.20 1.50
N LEU A 209 -3.99 -18.36 2.45
CA LEU A 209 -5.07 -17.40 2.25
C LEU A 209 -4.76 -16.42 1.11
N PHE A 210 -3.56 -15.86 1.11
CA PHE A 210 -3.12 -14.92 0.09
C PHE A 210 -3.01 -15.59 -1.29
N ALA A 211 -2.52 -16.83 -1.37
CA ALA A 211 -2.49 -17.60 -2.61
C ALA A 211 -3.90 -17.82 -3.18
N LYS A 212 -4.89 -18.11 -2.31
CA LYS A 212 -6.30 -18.19 -2.70
C LYS A 212 -6.83 -16.85 -3.20
N ASN A 213 -6.44 -15.75 -2.56
CA ASN A 213 -6.88 -14.41 -2.95
C ASN A 213 -6.25 -13.92 -4.26
N ILE A 214 -5.06 -14.39 -4.63
CA ILE A 214 -4.47 -14.13 -5.95
C ILE A 214 -5.35 -14.72 -7.06
N MET A 215 -5.78 -15.97 -6.91
CA MET A 215 -6.69 -16.59 -7.88
C MET A 215 -8.02 -15.83 -7.97
N LYS A 216 -8.63 -15.52 -6.83
CA LYS A 216 -9.91 -14.76 -6.79
C LYS A 216 -9.80 -13.37 -7.41
N ALA A 217 -8.71 -12.66 -7.15
CA ALA A 217 -8.46 -11.36 -7.75
C ALA A 217 -8.31 -11.49 -9.28
N GLY A 218 -7.58 -12.49 -9.75
CA GLY A 218 -7.49 -12.81 -11.17
C GLY A 218 -8.84 -13.10 -11.83
N ASP A 219 -9.70 -13.89 -11.18
CA ASP A 219 -11.05 -14.17 -11.66
C ASP A 219 -11.90 -12.89 -11.74
N SER A 220 -11.87 -12.06 -10.69
CA SER A 220 -12.59 -10.78 -10.64
C SER A 220 -12.08 -9.79 -11.69
N PHE A 221 -10.76 -9.77 -11.93
CA PHE A 221 -10.14 -8.94 -12.96
C PHE A 221 -10.65 -9.32 -14.35
N SER A 222 -10.72 -10.62 -14.64
CA SER A 222 -11.24 -11.16 -15.90
C SER A 222 -12.73 -10.84 -16.11
N GLN A 223 -13.55 -10.95 -15.05
CA GLN A 223 -15.00 -10.73 -15.11
C GLN A 223 -15.39 -9.24 -15.15
N GLN A 224 -14.52 -8.32 -14.72
CA GLN A 224 -14.83 -6.89 -14.62
C GLN A 224 -13.79 -6.02 -15.34
N PRO A 225 -13.73 -6.09 -16.69
CA PRO A 225 -12.75 -5.34 -17.48
C PRO A 225 -13.00 -3.82 -17.45
N MET A 226 -14.25 -3.39 -17.22
CA MET A 226 -14.64 -1.97 -17.23
C MET A 226 -14.64 -1.30 -15.85
N ALA A 227 -14.29 -2.00 -14.77
CA ALA A 227 -14.29 -1.41 -13.45
C ALA A 227 -13.26 -0.28 -13.36
N VAL A 228 -13.73 0.94 -13.04
CA VAL A 228 -12.87 2.12 -12.88
C VAL A 228 -12.23 2.07 -11.49
N PRO A 229 -10.91 1.90 -11.38
CA PRO A 229 -10.27 1.55 -10.11
C PRO A 229 -9.86 2.78 -9.28
N SER A 230 -10.22 3.99 -9.70
CA SER A 230 -9.72 5.22 -9.07
C SER A 230 -10.78 6.29 -9.01
N MET A 231 -10.69 7.13 -7.98
CA MET A 231 -11.50 8.34 -7.90
C MET A 231 -11.17 9.26 -9.09
N PRO A 232 -12.14 10.10 -9.52
CA PRO A 232 -11.85 11.22 -10.41
C PRO A 232 -10.71 12.08 -9.84
N THR A 233 -9.81 12.55 -10.70
CA THR A 233 -8.78 13.51 -10.29
C THR A 233 -9.42 14.84 -9.87
N TRP A 234 -8.72 15.62 -9.04
CA TRP A 234 -9.20 16.94 -8.67
C TRP A 234 -9.39 17.86 -9.89
N SER A 235 -8.52 17.75 -10.90
CA SER A 235 -8.69 18.43 -12.19
C SER A 235 -10.03 18.09 -12.86
N ARG A 236 -10.44 16.80 -12.83
CA ARG A 236 -11.73 16.37 -13.38
C ARG A 236 -12.92 16.86 -12.54
N VAL A 237 -12.79 16.83 -11.21
CA VAL A 237 -13.83 17.34 -10.30
C VAL A 237 -14.06 18.83 -10.54
N LEU A 238 -12.98 19.64 -10.61
CA LEU A 238 -13.08 21.08 -10.86
C LEU A 238 -13.60 21.42 -12.25
N SER A 239 -13.25 20.63 -13.27
CA SER A 239 -13.81 20.81 -14.61
C SER A 239 -15.33 20.60 -14.63
N ALA A 240 -15.86 19.67 -13.83
CA ALA A 240 -17.29 19.40 -13.74
C ALA A 240 -18.02 20.34 -12.75
N HIS A 241 -17.31 20.76 -11.70
CA HIS A 241 -17.83 21.58 -10.60
C HIS A 241 -16.79 22.65 -10.21
N PRO A 242 -16.73 23.78 -10.94
CA PRO A 242 -15.71 24.82 -10.71
C PRO A 242 -15.74 25.44 -9.31
N ASP A 243 -16.89 25.40 -8.64
CA ASP A 243 -17.11 25.94 -7.30
C ASP A 243 -16.88 24.92 -6.17
N PHE A 244 -16.42 23.69 -6.51
CA PHE A 244 -16.33 22.59 -5.54
C PHE A 244 -15.45 22.93 -4.33
N PHE A 245 -14.25 23.48 -4.54
CA PHE A 245 -13.37 23.81 -3.42
C PHE A 245 -13.92 24.93 -2.52
N TYR A 246 -14.69 25.84 -3.08
CA TYR A 246 -15.40 26.85 -2.29
C TYR A 246 -16.47 26.19 -1.41
N ARG A 247 -17.31 25.33 -1.98
CA ARG A 247 -18.32 24.57 -1.21
C ARG A 247 -17.71 23.66 -0.16
N MET A 248 -16.61 22.98 -0.49
CA MET A 248 -15.88 22.13 0.45
C MET A 248 -15.33 22.94 1.63
N ARG A 249 -14.76 24.13 1.37
CA ARG A 249 -14.30 25.04 2.41
C ARG A 249 -15.45 25.47 3.33
N LEU A 250 -16.59 25.87 2.77
CA LEU A 250 -17.77 26.26 3.56
C LEU A 250 -18.25 25.11 4.45
N ALA A 251 -18.33 23.90 3.91
CA ALA A 251 -18.73 22.72 4.68
C ALA A 251 -17.77 22.41 5.83
N ILE A 252 -16.45 22.58 5.63
CA ILE A 252 -15.44 22.41 6.68
C ILE A 252 -15.55 23.51 7.75
N GLU A 253 -15.78 24.76 7.34
CA GLU A 253 -15.99 25.87 8.29
C GLU A 253 -17.25 25.65 9.13
N GLU A 254 -18.33 25.15 8.53
CA GLU A 254 -19.56 24.78 9.23
C GLU A 254 -19.34 23.63 10.22
N ASP A 255 -18.70 22.53 9.80
CA ASP A 255 -18.39 21.40 10.69
C ASP A 255 -17.48 21.84 11.86
N ASN A 256 -16.45 22.65 11.61
CA ASN A 256 -15.59 23.19 12.66
C ASN A 256 -16.36 24.04 13.68
N ASN A 257 -17.33 24.84 13.23
CA ASN A 257 -18.19 25.60 14.14
C ASN A 257 -19.08 24.67 14.97
N VAL A 258 -19.64 23.62 14.36
CA VAL A 258 -20.42 22.60 15.06
C VAL A 258 -19.56 21.89 16.12
N GLN A 259 -18.32 21.51 15.81
CA GLN A 259 -17.42 20.88 16.79
C GLN A 259 -17.07 21.81 17.95
N ARG A 260 -16.85 23.11 17.68
CA ARG A 260 -16.61 24.12 18.73
C ARG A 260 -17.80 24.25 19.67
N ILE A 261 -19.03 24.24 19.14
CA ILE A 261 -20.25 24.27 19.96
C ILE A 261 -20.38 23.01 20.82
N ARG A 262 -20.03 21.83 20.29
CA ARG A 262 -20.05 20.56 21.05
C ARG A 262 -18.98 20.48 22.14
N ALA A 263 -17.87 21.19 21.96
CA ALA A 263 -16.75 21.19 22.89
C ALA A 263 -16.87 22.26 24.00
N ALA A 264 -17.83 23.18 23.88
CA ALA A 264 -18.16 24.21 24.87
C ALA A 264 -19.25 23.74 25.82
#